data_AF-A0A960FML0-F1
#
_entry.id   AF-A0A960FML0-F1
#
_cell.length_a   1.000
_cell.length_b   1.000
_cell.length_c   1.000
_cell.angle_alpha   90.00
_cell.angle_beta   90.00
_cell.angle_gamma   90.00
#
_symmetry.space_group_name_H-M   'P 1'
#
loop_
_entity.id
_entity.type
_entity.pdbx_description
1 polymer ?
#
loop_
_entity_poly.entity_id
_entity_poly.type
_entity_poly.pdbx_seq_one_letter_code
_entity_poly.pdbx_strand_id
1 'polypeptide(L)' 'VGAFLFSTYTSMYASAKAGLLQYTRSMATEFAPDGIRVNALAPGTVDTDMVRANPPEAQERMAGAALLRRAAHPDELVGP' A
#
# COMPACT_ATOMS: atom_id res chain seq x y z
N VAL A 1 -1.20 -1.92 -9.70
CA VAL A 1 -1.35 -1.04 -8.51
C VAL A 1 -0.32 -1.49 -7.48
N GLY A 2 0.60 -0.62 -7.06
CA GLY A 2 1.81 -1.00 -6.32
C GLY A 2 1.56 -1.74 -5.00
N ALA A 3 0.48 -1.43 -4.28
CA ALA A 3 0.13 -2.09 -3.02
C ALA A 3 -0.27 -3.57 -3.13
N PHE A 4 -0.56 -4.05 -4.34
CA PHE A 4 -1.06 -5.40 -4.59
C PHE A 4 -0.05 -6.25 -5.38
N LEU A 5 1.22 -5.87 -5.36
CA LEU A 5 2.30 -6.74 -5.82
C LEU A 5 2.39 -7.97 -4.90
N PHE A 6 2.67 -9.13 -5.49
CA PHE A 6 2.78 -10.41 -4.78
C PHE A 6 4.19 -10.97 -4.92
N SER A 7 4.66 -11.65 -3.88
CA SER A 7 5.92 -12.38 -3.89
C SER A 7 5.80 -13.65 -3.06
N THR A 8 6.77 -14.56 -3.21
CA THR A 8 6.89 -15.73 -2.33
C THR A 8 6.94 -15.28 -0.86
N TYR A 9 6.36 -16.08 0.03
CA TYR A 9 6.33 -15.87 1.50
C TYR A 9 5.45 -14.71 2.01
N THR A 10 4.71 -13.99 1.16
CA THR A 10 3.85 -12.88 1.62
C THR A 10 2.35 -13.15 1.42
N SER A 11 1.93 -14.41 1.28
CA SER A 11 0.54 -14.77 0.95
C SER A 11 -0.49 -14.20 1.93
N MET A 12 -0.24 -14.30 3.24
CA MET A 12 -1.13 -13.75 4.27
C MET A 12 -1.20 -12.22 4.20
N TYR A 13 -0.05 -11.56 4.01
CA TYR A 13 0.01 -10.11 3.89
C TYR A 13 -0.72 -9.62 2.63
N ALA A 14 -0.48 -10.25 1.48
CA ALA A 14 -1.12 -9.93 0.21
C ALA A 14 -2.64 -10.16 0.28
N SER A 15 -3.07 -11.28 0.87
CA SER A 15 -4.49 -11.59 1.11
C SER A 15 -5.15 -10.53 2.00
N ALA A 16 -4.53 -10.19 3.14
CA ALA A 16 -5.06 -9.18 4.05
C ALA A 16 -5.18 -7.80 3.38
N LYS A 17 -4.14 -7.36 2.65
CA LYS A 17 -4.17 -6.08 1.92
C LYS A 17 -5.25 -6.04 0.83
N ALA A 18 -5.44 -7.13 0.08
CA ALA A 18 -6.53 -7.22 -0.88
C ALA A 18 -7.91 -7.23 -0.19
N GLY A 19 -8.04 -7.93 0.95
CA GLY A 19 -9.25 -7.97 1.75
C GLY A 19 -9.67 -6.59 2.27
N LEU A 20 -8.70 -5.76 2.67
CA LEU A 20 -8.97 -4.38 3.13
C LEU A 20 -9.68 -3.53 2.07
N LEU A 21 -9.52 -3.82 0.78
CA LEU A 21 -10.23 -3.10 -0.29
C LEU A 21 -11.74 -3.35 -0.23
N GLN A 22 -12.16 -4.61 -0.04
CA GLN A 22 -13.57 -4.95 0.10
C GLN A 22 -14.11 -4.52 1.46
N TYR A 23 -13.31 -4.67 2.52
CA TYR A 23 -13.64 -4.16 3.85
C TYR A 23 -13.94 -2.67 3.83
N THR A 24 -13.10 -1.86 3.17
CA THR A 24 -13.29 -0.40 3.02
C THR A 24 -14.64 -0.09 2.37
N ARG A 25 -15.01 -0.81 1.30
CA ARG A 25 -16.31 -0.63 0.63
C ARG A 25 -17.48 -1.02 1.51
N SER A 26 -17.37 -2.13 2.24
CA SER A 26 -18.42 -2.58 3.16
C SER A 26 -18.66 -1.55 4.26
N MET A 27 -17.59 -1.08 4.90
CA MET A 27 -17.63 -0.06 5.95
C MET A 27 -18.20 1.27 5.42
N ALA A 28 -17.82 1.69 4.22
CA ALA A 28 -18.37 2.90 3.63
C ALA A 28 -19.90 2.84 3.49
N THR A 29 -20.46 1.69 3.13
CA THR A 29 -21.92 1.49 3.07
C THR A 29 -22.55 1.43 4.46
N GLU A 30 -21.90 0.74 5.40
CA GLU A 30 -22.39 0.56 6.77
C GLU A 30 -22.52 1.89 7.53
N PHE A 31 -21.53 2.78 7.39
CA PHE A 31 -21.51 4.07 8.07
C PHE A 31 -22.08 5.23 7.26
N ALA A 32 -22.60 4.98 6.06
CA ALA A 32 -23.24 6.01 5.25
C ALA A 32 -24.44 6.70 5.96
N PRO A 33 -25.32 6.00 6.71
CA PRO A 33 -26.41 6.63 7.45
C PRO A 33 -25.93 7.61 8.54
N ASP A 34 -24.73 7.38 9.09
CA ASP A 34 -24.11 8.24 10.10
C ASP A 34 -23.33 9.41 9.50
N GLY A 35 -23.32 9.54 8.16
CA GLY A 35 -22.58 10.58 7.45
C GLY A 35 -21.06 10.40 7.48
N ILE A 36 -20.54 9.21 7.81
CA ILE A 36 -19.10 8.93 7.88
C ILE A 36 -18.62 8.30 6.56
N ARG A 37 -17.55 8.86 6.00
CA ARG A 37 -16.90 8.33 4.79
C ARG A 37 -15.74 7.42 5.17
N VAL A 38 -15.61 6.29 4.50
CA VAL A 38 -14.50 5.35 4.68
C VAL A 38 -13.75 5.18 3.37
N ASN A 39 -12.44 5.42 3.39
CA ASN A 39 -11.55 5.32 2.23
C ASN A 39 -10.23 4.66 2.66
N ALA A 40 -9.48 4.15 1.68
CA ALA A 40 -8.16 3.56 1.92
C ALA A 40 -7.15 4.07 0.89
N LEU A 41 -5.92 4.29 1.34
CA LEU A 41 -4.77 4.54 0.49
C LEU A 41 -4.05 3.21 0.24
N ALA A 42 -3.70 2.97 -1.03
CA ALA A 42 -3.01 1.76 -1.48
C ALA A 42 -1.60 2.11 -2.02
N PRO A 43 -0.65 2.50 -1.14
CA PRO A 43 0.69 2.89 -1.56
C PRO A 43 1.51 1.70 -2.09
N GLY A 44 2.39 1.98 -3.04
CA GLY A 44 3.45 1.07 -3.46
C GLY A 44 4.64 1.10 -2.50
N THR A 45 5.86 0.95 -3.03
CA THR A 45 7.09 1.10 -2.23
C THR A 45 7.26 2.55 -1.77
N VAL A 46 7.42 2.76 -0.47
CA VAL A 46 7.64 4.08 0.17
C VAL A 46 8.93 4.04 0.95
N ASP A 47 9.75 5.08 0.82
CA ASP A 47 11.04 5.22 1.50
C ASP A 47 10.85 5.42 3.00
N THR A 48 10.79 4.30 3.71
CA THR A 48 10.59 4.19 5.15
C THR A 48 11.71 3.33 5.74
N ASP A 49 11.91 3.38 7.05
CA ASP A 49 12.92 2.57 7.72
C ASP A 49 12.74 1.06 7.46
N MET A 50 11.50 0.59 7.30
CA MET A 50 11.19 -0.79 6.90
C MET A 50 11.77 -1.15 5.54
N VAL A 51 11.71 -0.24 4.55
CA VAL A 51 12.30 -0.47 3.22
C VAL A 51 13.82 -0.38 3.31
N ARG A 52 14.37 0.61 4.02
CA ARG A 52 15.81 0.83 4.21
C ARG A 52 16.51 -0.30 4.96
N ALA A 53 15.78 -1.09 5.75
CA ALA A 53 16.31 -2.26 6.44
C ALA A 53 16.59 -3.47 5.51
N ASN A 54 16.13 -3.44 4.26
CA ASN A 54 16.41 -4.50 3.28
C ASN A 54 17.80 -4.35 2.65
N PRO A 55 18.40 -5.42 2.10
CA PRO A 55 19.62 -5.32 1.31
C PRO A 55 19.47 -4.35 0.12
N PRO A 56 20.53 -3.64 -0.31
CA PRO A 56 20.45 -2.63 -1.38
C PRO A 56 19.77 -3.13 -2.67
N GLU A 57 20.10 -4.35 -3.12
CA GLU A 57 19.49 -4.96 -4.32
C GLU A 57 17.97 -5.15 -4.18
N ALA A 58 17.50 -5.48 -2.97
CA ALA A 58 16.07 -5.62 -2.70
C ALA A 58 15.37 -4.25 -2.70
N GLN A 59 16.02 -3.21 -2.16
CA GLN A 59 15.50 -1.84 -2.22
C GLN A 59 15.35 -1.37 -3.67
N GLU A 60 16.37 -1.59 -4.50
CA GLU A 60 16.34 -1.28 -5.94
C GLU A 60 15.22 -2.03 -6.66
N ARG A 61 15.05 -3.32 -6.37
CA ARG A 61 13.96 -4.13 -6.94
C ARG A 61 12.58 -3.62 -6.53
N MET A 62 12.41 -3.27 -5.25
CA MET A 62 11.15 -2.73 -4.72
C MET A 62 10.84 -1.36 -5.33
N ALA A 63 11.84 -0.48 -5.49
CA ALA A 63 11.69 0.82 -6.14
C ALA A 63 11.40 0.66 -7.65
N GLY A 64 12.07 -0.30 -8.30
CA GLY A 64 11.93 -0.61 -9.71
C GLY A 64 10.56 -1.20 -10.09
N ALA A 65 9.79 -1.72 -9.12
CA ALA A 65 8.46 -2.25 -9.36
C ALA A 65 7.41 -1.16 -9.68
N ALA A 66 7.66 0.09 -9.28
CA ALA A 66 6.86 1.23 -9.68
C ALA A 66 7.22 1.67 -11.11
N LEU A 67 6.23 2.15 -11.89
CA LEU A 67 6.49 2.68 -13.24
C LEU A 67 7.41 3.91 -13.23
N LEU A 68 7.39 4.69 -12.13
CA LEU A 68 8.29 5.82 -11.90
C LEU A 68 9.72 5.40 -11.53
N ARG A 69 9.98 4.09 -11.37
CA ARG A 69 11.30 3.51 -11.06
C ARG A 69 11.99 4.10 -9.81
N ARG A 70 11.19 4.55 -8.84
CA ARG A 70 11.65 5.06 -7.55
C ARG A 70 10.66 4.68 -6.44
N ALA A 71 11.14 4.63 -5.21
CA ALA A 71 10.27 4.65 -4.05
C ALA A 71 9.61 6.05 -3.92
N ALA A 72 8.39 6.08 -3.39
CA ALA A 72 7.75 7.34 -3.01
C ALA A 72 8.37 7.87 -1.71
N HIS A 73 8.50 9.19 -1.58
CA HIS A 73 8.79 9.83 -0.30
C HIS A 73 7.55 9.77 0.60
N PRO A 74 7.66 9.58 1.93
CA PRO A 74 6.51 9.56 2.84
C PRO A 74 5.59 10.78 2.72
N ASP A 75 6.16 11.97 2.48
CA ASP A 75 5.39 13.21 2.32
C ASP A 75 4.43 13.17 1.12
N GLU A 76 4.67 12.31 0.13
CA GLU A 76 3.75 12.11 -1.01
C GLU A 76 2.42 11.45 -0.57
N LEU A 77 2.31 10.96 0.67
CA LEU A 77 1.09 10.35 1.22
C LEU A 77 0.17 11.33 1.97
N VAL A 78 0.68 12.49 2.38
CA VAL A 78 -0.06 13.44 3.24
C VAL A 78 -1.15 14.18 2.47
N GLY A 79 -1.03 14.26 1.14
CA GLY A 79 -1.91 15.09 0.30
C GLY A 79 -1.56 16.59 0.40
N PRO A 80 -2.20 17.44 -0.41
CA PRO A 80 -2.07 18.90 -0.31
C PRO A 80 -2.74 19.48 0.94
#